data_AF-A0A2V1ECP7-F1
#
_entry.id   AF-A0A2V1ECP7-F1
#
_cell.length_a   1.000
_cell.length_b   1.000
_cell.length_c   1.000
_cell.angle_alpha   90.00
_cell.angle_beta   90.00
_cell.angle_gamma   90.00
#
_symmetry.space_group_name_H-M   'P 1'
#
loop_
_entity.id
_entity.type
_entity.pdbx_description
1 polymer ?
#
loop_
_entity_poly.entity_id
_entity_poly.type
_entity_poly.pdbx_seq_one_letter_code
_entity_poly.pdbx_strand_id
1 'polypeptide(L)'
;MTRNTLVTQNINTGLASSLGHHCTICSKPISTSCLKKLHVAFCKAPKNPARPEDGECGFRFNVRSPGGCCKHPYNMGFNEDVKAALKGGCARIDEVAEDEEGMECGGEEGGEDRPWDKDWSKKEFREKAPPREKTKDRQGKKVSVGRSSSMRK
;
A
#
# COMPACT_ATOMS: atom_id res chain seq x y z
N MET A 1 0.30 20.82 -19.46
CA MET A 1 0.27 20.81 -17.99
C MET A 1 0.62 19.41 -17.49
N THR A 2 1.87 19.19 -17.08
CA THR A 2 2.32 17.93 -16.49
C THR A 2 1.68 17.76 -15.11
N ARG A 3 0.86 16.71 -14.93
CA ARG A 3 0.24 16.42 -13.63
C ARG A 3 1.33 15.92 -12.68
N ASN A 4 1.53 16.65 -11.59
CA ASN A 4 2.52 16.33 -10.57
C ASN A 4 2.13 14.98 -9.93
N THR A 5 2.76 13.91 -10.39
CA THR A 5 2.48 12.55 -9.92
C THR A 5 3.28 12.34 -8.65
N LEU A 6 2.58 12.10 -7.53
CA LEU A 6 3.27 11.84 -6.27
C LEU A 6 3.82 10.42 -6.30
N VAL A 7 5.14 10.30 -6.35
CA VAL A 7 5.82 9.00 -6.16
C VAL A 7 5.47 8.49 -4.76
N THR A 8 5.14 7.20 -4.66
CA THR A 8 4.89 6.57 -3.35
C THR A 8 6.23 6.44 -2.65
N GLN A 9 6.62 7.47 -1.91
CA GLN A 9 7.83 7.49 -1.10
C GLN A 9 7.44 7.49 0.37
N ASN A 10 8.23 6.79 1.18
CA ASN A 10 8.20 6.95 2.63
C ASN A 10 8.62 8.39 2.97
N ILE A 11 7.81 9.10 3.76
CA ILE A 11 8.09 10.49 4.11
C ILE A 11 9.34 10.65 4.99
N ASN A 12 9.64 9.64 5.82
CA ASN A 12 10.75 9.68 6.77
C ASN A 12 12.06 9.19 6.15
N THR A 13 12.01 8.12 5.35
CA THR A 13 13.24 7.53 4.76
C THR A 13 13.51 7.97 3.32
N GLY A 14 12.56 8.64 2.66
CA GLY A 14 12.64 8.98 1.24
C GLY A 14 12.63 7.77 0.29
N LEU A 15 12.55 6.54 0.84
CA LEU A 15 12.58 5.31 0.03
C LEU A 15 11.35 5.28 -0.88
N ALA A 16 11.60 5.34 -2.18
CA ALA A 16 10.59 5.16 -3.21
C ALA A 16 10.16 3.70 -3.27
N SER A 17 8.86 3.47 -3.14
CA SER A 17 8.25 2.20 -3.51
C SER A 17 8.32 2.06 -5.02
N SER A 18 8.83 0.94 -5.50
CA SER A 18 8.82 0.58 -6.92
C SER A 18 7.42 0.25 -7.43
N LEU A 19 6.46 0.01 -6.53
CA LEU A 19 5.06 -0.13 -6.91
C LEU A 19 4.45 1.26 -7.16
N GLY A 20 4.19 1.55 -8.43
CA GLY A 20 3.31 2.65 -8.82
C GLY A 20 1.87 2.36 -8.38
N HIS A 21 1.48 2.85 -7.21
CA HIS A 21 0.12 2.69 -6.73
C HIS A 21 -0.79 3.71 -7.42
N HIS A 22 -1.80 3.21 -8.13
CA HIS A 22 -2.91 4.04 -8.58
C HIS A 22 -3.88 4.23 -7.41
N CYS A 23 -4.59 5.36 -7.39
CA CYS A 23 -5.68 5.58 -6.46
C CYS A 23 -6.84 4.66 -6.82
N THR A 24 -7.26 3.79 -5.89
CA THR A 24 -8.34 2.81 -6.14
C THR A 24 -9.71 3.44 -6.35
N ILE A 25 -9.89 4.70 -5.92
CA ILE A 25 -11.15 5.43 -6.04
C ILE A 25 -11.17 6.28 -7.31
N CYS A 26 -10.07 6.97 -7.63
CA CYS A 26 -9.99 7.82 -8.82
C CYS A 26 -9.53 7.08 -10.09
N SER A 27 -8.98 5.87 -9.95
CA SER A 27 -8.28 5.12 -11.00
C SER A 27 -7.23 5.94 -11.77
N LYS A 28 -6.64 6.93 -11.09
CA LYS A 28 -5.62 7.85 -11.61
C LYS A 28 -4.35 7.71 -10.76
N PRO A 29 -3.19 8.17 -11.29
CA PRO A 29 -1.98 8.28 -10.48
C PRO A 29 -2.26 9.12 -9.22
N ILE A 30 -1.62 8.77 -8.11
CA ILE A 30 -1.85 9.45 -6.84
C ILE A 30 -1.47 10.94 -6.98
N SER A 31 -2.42 11.80 -6.62
CA SER A 31 -2.30 13.26 -6.62
C SER A 31 -2.50 13.81 -5.21
N THR A 32 -2.13 15.08 -4.98
CA THR A 32 -2.40 15.79 -3.73
C THR A 32 -3.89 15.83 -3.38
N SER A 33 -4.77 15.89 -4.39
CA SER A 33 -6.21 15.80 -4.19
C SER A 33 -6.67 14.45 -3.65
N CYS A 34 -5.95 13.35 -3.91
CA CYS A 34 -6.26 12.05 -3.32
C CYS A 34 -5.94 12.01 -1.83
N LEU A 35 -4.93 12.75 -1.35
CA LEU A 35 -4.65 12.90 0.07
C LEU A 35 -5.75 13.74 0.75
N LYS A 36 -6.10 14.89 0.16
CA LYS A 36 -7.16 15.77 0.70
C LYS A 36 -8.52 15.06 0.84
N LYS A 37 -8.83 14.16 -0.10
CA LYS A 37 -10.08 13.37 -0.09
C LYS A 37 -9.97 12.04 0.70
N LEU A 38 -8.86 11.81 1.41
CA LEU A 38 -8.59 10.58 2.14
C LEU A 38 -8.71 9.30 1.29
N HIS A 39 -8.46 9.38 -0.01
CA HIS A 39 -8.35 8.17 -0.84
C HIS A 39 -7.06 7.42 -0.52
N VAL A 40 -6.01 8.18 -0.18
CA VAL A 40 -4.72 7.71 0.28
C VAL A 40 -4.35 8.42 1.57
N ALA A 41 -3.60 7.74 2.44
CA ALA A 41 -3.10 8.28 3.69
C ALA A 41 -1.69 7.79 3.98
N PHE A 42 -1.04 8.44 4.96
CA PHE A 42 0.23 7.99 5.52
C PHE A 42 -0.02 7.09 6.72
N CYS A 43 0.79 6.06 6.87
CA CYS A 43 0.71 5.16 8.01
C CYS A 43 1.32 5.82 9.26
N LYS A 44 0.49 6.00 10.28
CA LYS A 44 0.86 6.54 11.60
C LYS A 44 1.42 5.51 12.57
N ALA A 45 1.46 4.23 12.18
CA ALA A 45 1.97 3.18 13.05
C ALA A 45 3.45 3.45 13.38
N PRO A 46 3.91 3.21 14.63
CA PRO A 46 5.33 3.34 14.96
C PRO A 46 6.15 2.37 14.11
N LYS A 47 7.33 2.80 13.68
CA LYS A 47 8.23 1.95 12.89
C LYS A 47 8.70 0.72 13.69
N ASN A 48 8.86 0.90 15.00
CA ASN A 48 9.25 -0.14 15.94
C ASN A 48 8.37 -0.01 17.21
N PRO A 49 7.55 -1.02 17.56
CA PRO A 49 6.71 -0.94 18.75
C PRO A 49 7.52 -0.86 20.06
N ALA A 50 8.77 -1.35 20.06
CA ALA A 50 9.64 -1.30 21.24
C ALA A 50 10.35 0.06 21.41
N ARG A 51 10.37 0.90 20.37
CA ARG A 51 11.06 2.20 20.36
C ARG A 51 10.22 3.23 19.62
N PRO A 52 9.25 3.87 20.31
CA PRO A 52 8.40 4.87 19.70
C PRO A 52 9.20 6.09 19.21
N GLU A 53 10.40 6.35 19.75
CA GLU A 53 11.28 7.42 19.28
C GLU A 53 11.79 7.23 17.83
N ASP A 54 11.71 6.02 17.26
CA ASP A 54 12.12 5.74 15.87
C ASP A 54 11.16 6.37 14.83
N GLY A 55 10.05 6.96 15.30
CA GLY A 55 9.07 7.68 14.51
C GLY A 55 8.05 6.78 13.81
N GLU A 56 7.23 7.41 12.98
CA GLU A 56 6.13 6.74 12.28
C GLU A 56 6.62 5.96 11.05
N CYS A 57 5.81 4.99 10.61
CA CYS A 57 6.06 4.19 9.43
C CYS A 57 6.18 5.07 8.17
N GLY A 58 5.31 6.06 8.02
CA GLY A 58 5.39 7.05 6.95
C GLY A 58 5.12 6.50 5.54
N PHE A 59 4.68 5.25 5.41
CA PHE A 59 4.36 4.64 4.12
C PHE A 59 2.97 5.07 3.65
N ARG A 60 2.84 5.39 2.35
CA ARG A 60 1.57 5.78 1.74
C ARG A 60 0.77 4.57 1.30
N PHE A 61 -0.53 4.59 1.56
CA PHE A 61 -1.42 3.49 1.19
C PHE A 61 -2.82 3.97 0.81
N ASN A 62 -3.57 3.15 0.07
CA ASN A 62 -4.97 3.41 -0.25
C ASN A 62 -5.84 3.09 0.97
N VAL A 63 -6.63 4.05 1.46
CA VAL A 63 -7.45 3.88 2.67
C VAL A 63 -8.51 2.80 2.49
N ARG A 64 -9.05 2.64 1.26
CA ARG A 64 -10.01 1.58 0.93
C ARG A 64 -9.38 0.18 0.83
N SER A 65 -8.05 0.06 0.87
CA SER A 65 -7.41 -1.26 0.87
C SER A 65 -7.83 -2.04 2.13
N PRO A 66 -7.97 -3.37 2.08
CA PRO A 66 -8.26 -4.16 3.28
C PRO A 66 -7.04 -4.29 4.21
N GLY A 67 -5.82 -4.14 3.68
CA GLY A 67 -4.56 -4.49 4.35
C GLY A 67 -3.74 -3.33 4.92
N GLY A 68 -4.27 -2.10 4.93
CA GLY A 68 -3.53 -0.93 5.42
C GLY A 68 -2.28 -0.64 4.56
N CYS A 69 -1.15 -0.35 5.21
CA CYS A 69 0.11 0.02 4.54
C CYS A 69 1.00 -1.17 4.13
N CYS A 70 0.41 -2.37 4.01
CA CYS A 70 1.06 -3.67 3.82
C CYS A 70 1.91 -4.17 5.01
N LYS A 71 2.58 -3.27 5.76
CA LYS A 71 3.31 -3.63 6.98
C LYS A 71 2.45 -3.59 8.23
N HIS A 72 1.54 -2.61 8.28
CA HIS A 72 0.65 -2.38 9.42
C HIS A 72 -0.81 -2.51 8.96
N PRO A 73 -1.41 -3.70 9.13
CA PRO A 73 -2.82 -3.93 8.87
C PRO A 73 -3.72 -3.23 9.90
N TYR A 74 -4.96 -2.96 9.52
CA TYR A 74 -5.92 -2.24 10.38
C TYR A 74 -6.31 -2.99 11.66
N ASN A 75 -6.24 -4.33 11.65
CA ASN A 75 -6.55 -5.15 12.82
C ASN A 75 -5.60 -4.92 14.01
N MET A 76 -4.49 -4.22 13.80
CA MET A 76 -3.59 -3.78 14.87
C MET A 76 -4.06 -2.48 15.54
N GLY A 77 -5.19 -1.90 15.13
CA GLY A 77 -5.71 -0.62 15.63
C GLY A 77 -5.06 0.61 14.98
N PHE A 78 -3.97 0.43 14.22
CA PHE A 78 -3.34 1.54 13.52
C PHE A 78 -4.16 2.01 12.32
N ASN A 79 -4.31 3.32 12.18
CA ASN A 79 -5.02 3.98 11.07
C ASN A 79 -6.53 3.68 11.01
N GLU A 80 -7.12 3.15 12.09
CA GLU A 80 -8.58 2.96 12.18
C GLU A 80 -9.33 4.30 12.13
N ASP A 81 -8.74 5.36 12.69
CA ASP A 81 -9.19 6.75 12.60
C ASP A 81 -9.35 7.19 11.13
N VAL A 82 -8.35 6.91 10.29
CA VAL A 82 -8.38 7.26 8.87
C VAL A 82 -9.49 6.50 8.13
N LYS A 83 -9.69 5.23 8.48
CA LYS A 83 -10.74 4.39 7.88
C LYS A 83 -12.13 4.80 8.35
N ALA A 84 -12.27 5.17 9.62
CA ALA A 84 -13.49 5.71 10.20
C ALA A 84 -13.86 7.04 9.55
N ALA A 85 -12.90 7.94 9.34
CA ALA A 85 -13.10 9.21 8.64
C ALA A 85 -13.60 9.02 7.19
N LEU A 86 -13.12 7.98 6.49
CA LEU A 86 -13.61 7.66 5.15
C LEU A 86 -15.03 7.09 5.17
N LYS A 87 -15.37 6.22 6.13
CA LYS A 87 -16.68 5.57 6.24
C LYS A 87 -17.76 6.52 6.78
N GLY A 88 -17.37 7.43 7.66
CA GLY A 88 -18.23 8.40 8.32
C GLY A 88 -18.64 9.59 7.47
N GLY A 89 -18.30 9.61 6.17
CA GLY A 89 -18.80 10.53 5.15
C GLY A 89 -19.22 11.90 5.68
N CYS A 90 -18.29 12.86 5.68
CA CYS A 90 -18.44 14.26 6.13
C CYS A 90 -18.10 14.53 7.59
N ALA A 91 -16.82 14.54 7.94
CA ALA A 91 -16.30 15.74 8.60
C ALA A 91 -15.71 16.59 7.46
N ARG A 92 -16.43 17.62 7.03
CA ARG A 92 -15.84 18.66 6.18
C ARG A 92 -14.65 19.22 6.97
N ILE A 93 -13.44 18.98 6.50
CA ILE A 93 -12.25 19.73 6.95
C ILE A 93 -12.18 21.03 6.12
N ASP A 94 -13.32 21.70 5.99
CA ASP A 94 -13.39 23.09 5.56
C ASP A 94 -13.68 23.84 6.86
N GLU A 95 -12.81 24.78 7.21
CA GLU A 95 -12.84 25.62 8.42
C GLU A 95 -12.22 24.99 9.68
N VAL A 96 -10.87 24.95 9.68
CA VAL A 96 -10.12 25.21 10.92
C VAL A 96 -10.32 26.70 11.22
N ALA A 97 -11.43 27.04 11.86
CA ALA A 97 -11.53 28.26 12.65
C ALA A 97 -10.61 28.06 13.86
N GLU A 98 -9.73 29.02 14.09
CA GLU A 98 -8.88 29.11 15.27
C GLU A 98 -9.77 29.38 16.49
N ASP A 99 -10.38 28.34 17.07
CA ASP A 99 -11.00 28.43 18.39
C ASP A 99 -10.42 27.32 19.27
N GLU A 100 -9.44 27.74 20.08
CA GLU A 100 -8.85 26.96 21.14
C GLU A 100 -9.83 26.88 22.33
N GLU A 101 -10.76 25.93 22.38
CA GLU A 101 -11.32 25.50 23.67
C GLU A 101 -11.58 23.98 23.76
N GLY A 102 -10.78 23.38 24.65
CA GLY A 102 -10.95 22.14 25.42
C GLY A 102 -12.04 21.16 25.04
N MET A 103 -11.63 20.01 24.49
CA MET A 103 -12.42 18.77 24.58
C MET A 103 -11.58 17.67 25.21
N GLU A 104 -11.69 17.54 26.54
CA GLU A 104 -11.17 16.41 27.30
C GLU A 104 -12.00 15.17 27.01
N CYS A 105 -11.43 14.21 26.27
CA CYS A 105 -11.98 12.86 26.18
C CYS A 105 -11.33 11.97 27.24
N GLY A 106 -11.98 11.88 28.39
CA GLY A 106 -11.75 10.80 29.36
C GLY A 106 -12.21 9.47 28.76
N GLY A 107 -11.30 8.49 28.70
CA GLY A 107 -11.58 7.11 28.33
C GLY A 107 -10.74 6.20 29.21
N GLU A 108 -11.43 5.45 30.06
CA GLU A 108 -10.94 4.68 31.20
C GLU A 108 -9.93 3.57 30.82
N GLU A 109 -8.98 3.35 31.72
CA GLU A 109 -7.98 2.29 31.69
C GLU A 109 -8.64 0.91 31.91
N GLY A 110 -9.01 0.25 30.81
CA GLY A 110 -9.39 -1.17 30.79
C GLY A 110 -8.19 -2.05 30.44
N GLY A 111 -7.39 -2.39 31.45
CA GLY A 111 -6.35 -3.43 31.34
C GLY A 111 -6.98 -4.82 31.27
N GLU A 112 -7.02 -5.40 30.07
CA GLU A 112 -7.31 -6.82 29.87
C GLU A 112 -6.17 -7.46 29.07
N ASP A 113 -5.52 -8.42 29.71
CA ASP A 113 -4.54 -9.37 29.16
C ASP A 113 -4.91 -9.81 27.74
N ARG A 114 -4.16 -9.30 26.78
CA ARG A 114 -4.36 -9.53 25.36
C ARG A 114 -3.57 -10.79 24.94
N PRO A 115 -4.21 -11.93 24.63
CA PRO A 115 -3.56 -13.23 24.36
C PRO A 115 -2.81 -13.32 23.00
N TRP A 116 -2.28 -12.20 22.50
CA TRP A 116 -1.69 -12.07 21.16
C TRP A 116 -0.19 -11.75 21.16
N ASP A 117 0.52 -12.02 22.27
CA ASP A 117 1.98 -12.20 22.31
C ASP A 117 2.42 -13.46 21.54
N LYS A 118 1.90 -13.64 20.33
CA LYS A 118 2.36 -14.64 19.38
C LYS A 118 3.50 -14.02 18.60
N ASP A 119 4.69 -14.21 19.14
CA ASP A 119 5.99 -14.00 18.53
C ASP A 119 5.99 -14.24 17.00
N TRP A 120 5.92 -13.14 16.23
CA TRP A 120 5.97 -13.15 14.76
C TRP A 120 7.39 -13.41 14.23
N SER A 121 8.38 -13.69 15.11
CA SER A 121 9.77 -13.92 14.71
C SER A 121 9.98 -15.28 14.05
N LYS A 122 9.00 -16.19 14.09
CA LYS A 122 9.05 -17.44 13.32
C LYS A 122 8.56 -17.22 11.89
N LYS A 123 9.40 -16.56 11.07
CA LYS A 123 9.35 -16.77 9.62
C LYS A 123 9.85 -18.18 9.36
N GLU A 124 8.93 -19.15 9.32
CA GLU A 124 9.21 -20.41 8.65
C GLU A 124 9.50 -20.07 7.19
N PHE A 125 10.78 -19.99 6.87
CA PHE A 125 11.29 -19.69 5.56
C PHE A 125 10.94 -20.89 4.68
N ARG A 126 9.76 -20.84 4.05
CA ARG A 126 9.35 -21.83 3.05
C ARG A 126 10.50 -21.99 2.07
N GLU A 127 11.11 -23.17 2.06
CA GLU A 127 12.19 -23.49 1.15
C GLU A 127 11.76 -23.14 -0.27
N LYS A 128 12.60 -22.38 -0.97
CA LYS A 128 12.32 -21.96 -2.35
C LYS A 128 12.10 -23.23 -3.18
N ALA A 129 11.00 -23.25 -3.94
CA ALA A 129 10.71 -24.35 -4.85
C ALA A 129 11.93 -24.64 -5.74
N PRO A 130 12.23 -25.92 -6.03
CA PRO A 130 13.36 -26.28 -6.86
C PRO A 130 13.26 -25.60 -8.23
N PRO A 131 14.41 -25.22 -8.84
CA PRO A 131 14.41 -24.57 -10.14
C PRO A 131 13.74 -25.47 -11.18
N ARG A 132 12.75 -24.92 -11.90
CA ARG A 132 12.12 -25.63 -13.02
C ARG A 132 13.17 -25.96 -14.08
N GLU A 133 13.33 -27.25 -14.39
CA GLU A 133 14.13 -27.69 -15.52
C GLU A 133 13.60 -27.04 -16.81
N LYS A 134 14.49 -26.34 -17.52
CA LYS A 134 14.17 -25.75 -18.82
C LYS A 134 14.10 -26.87 -19.84
N THR A 135 12.89 -27.38 -20.10
CA THR A 135 12.64 -28.17 -21.32
C THR A 135 12.93 -27.29 -22.52
N LYS A 136 14.03 -27.58 -23.21
CA LYS A 136 14.34 -26.97 -24.51
C LYS A 136 13.30 -27.47 -25.50
N ASP A 137 12.28 -26.66 -25.75
CA ASP A 137 11.40 -26.86 -26.90
C ASP A 137 12.26 -26.83 -28.17
N ARG A 138 12.48 -28.01 -28.75
CA ARG A 138 12.97 -28.17 -30.12
C ARG A 138 11.90 -27.61 -31.05
N GLN A 139 11.89 -26.29 -31.26
CA GLN A 139 11.12 -25.68 -32.33
C GLN A 139 11.59 -26.27 -33.66
N GLY A 140 10.75 -27.13 -34.23
CA GLY A 140 10.95 -27.74 -35.53
C GLY A 140 11.18 -26.67 -36.58
N LYS A 141 12.35 -26.74 -37.22
CA LYS A 141 12.75 -25.94 -38.37
C LYS A 141 11.73 -26.18 -39.50
N LYS A 142 10.86 -25.20 -39.79
CA LYS A 142 9.95 -25.24 -40.93
C LYS A 142 10.79 -25.33 -42.22
N VAL A 143 10.72 -26.48 -42.88
CA VAL A 143 11.28 -26.67 -44.22
C VAL A 143 10.39 -25.91 -45.20
N SER A 144 10.91 -24.83 -45.78
CA SER A 144 10.22 -24.09 -46.85
C SER A 144 10.20 -24.94 -48.12
N VAL A 145 9.03 -25.45 -48.49
CA VAL A 145 8.81 -26.09 -49.79
C VAL A 145 8.70 -24.97 -50.83
N GLY A 146 9.68 -24.90 -51.73
CA GLY A 146 9.73 -23.92 -52.82
C GLY A 146 8.55 -24.07 -53.78
N ARG A 147 7.83 -22.98 -54.05
CA ARG A 147 6.87 -22.90 -55.16
C ARG A 147 7.64 -22.61 -56.44
N SER A 148 7.63 -23.59 -57.34
CA SER A 148 8.10 -23.51 -58.72
C SER A 148 7.23 -22.54 -59.52
N SER A 149 7.87 -21.53 -60.12
CA SER A 149 7.27 -20.60 -61.09
C SER A 149 6.90 -21.36 -62.38
N SER A 150 5.62 -21.37 -62.74
CA SER A 150 5.16 -21.73 -64.08
C SER A 150 4.84 -20.44 -64.83
N MET A 151 5.78 -20.04 -65.69
CA MET A 151 5.56 -19.11 -66.80
C MET A 151 4.50 -19.69 -67.74
N ARG A 152 3.47 -18.91 -68.06
CA ARG A 152 2.73 -19.09 -69.32
C ARG A 152 2.84 -17.81 -70.14
N LYS A 153 3.16 -18.04 -71.41
CA LYS A 153 3.31 -17.09 -72.51
C LYS A 153 1.96 -16.51 -72.92
#